data_AF-A0A3E2YTY5-F1
#
_entry.id   AF-A0A3E2YTY5-F1
#
_cell.length_a   1.000
_cell.length_b   1.000
_cell.length_c   1.000
_cell.angle_alpha   90.00
_cell.angle_beta   90.00
_cell.angle_gamma   90.00
#
_symmetry.space_group_name_H-M   'P 1'
#
loop_
_entity.id
_entity.type
_entity.pdbx_description
1 polymer ?
#
loop_
_entity_poly.entity_id
_entity_poly.type
_entity_poly.pdbx_seq_one_letter_code
_entity_poly.pdbx_strand_id
1 'polypeptide(L)'
;MGRLTRPFVPAGPLTDFYERLHDLHVAAGQPSVRRLQRLTRTGRWPTGINPTSIHAAFVRPRLARWEVVREIVRALGGDVDEFTGLWCRAHRCQARDDVGPVDPAPQDRAWAPAAHVPVPRELPPDVLPFTGRGLLRGALDALLAEAANRAAMMTVLLTGAAGIGKTALAVHWAHRVAGCFPDGQLYVDLRGDGSGQPPSPTEVLAAFLNALGVASTELPGTAAALAACYRTRMSGRRTLVLLDNASSVEQVRPLLPGSPGCLVLVTSRENLAELVVRHGARRLELGPLSTEAAVELLRGLLGDRVDAEPEAVYDLVRRCAARPLALRAAAERAAARGTLVLAATDRTAAEPAWGGAGAERGRPPRLRGPTDPARSTGVTAPALLSRVRPPGAGPPARRPEQAQLSAG
;
A
#
# COMPACT_ATOMS: atom_id res chain seq x y z
N MET A 1 0.42 -3.45 -31.49
CA MET A 1 1.39 -4.40 -30.91
C MET A 1 2.75 -4.04 -31.47
N GLY A 2 3.69 -3.65 -30.60
CA GLY A 2 4.95 -2.99 -30.96
C GLY A 2 5.91 -3.89 -31.75
N ARG A 3 6.79 -3.25 -32.53
CA ARG A 3 7.90 -3.91 -33.21
C ARG A 3 8.81 -4.58 -32.17
N LEU A 4 9.35 -5.76 -32.48
CA LEU A 4 10.37 -6.42 -31.65
C LEU A 4 11.69 -5.68 -31.81
N THR A 5 11.83 -4.56 -31.11
CA THR A 5 13.02 -3.73 -31.15
C THR A 5 14.08 -4.29 -30.21
N ARG A 6 15.32 -4.33 -30.72
CA ARG A 6 16.51 -4.70 -29.93
C ARG A 6 16.57 -3.94 -28.60
N PRO A 7 16.95 -4.58 -27.48
CA PRO A 7 17.21 -3.85 -26.25
C PRO A 7 18.51 -3.07 -26.41
N PHE A 8 18.62 -1.93 -25.73
CA PHE A 8 19.91 -1.31 -25.53
C PHE A 8 20.66 -2.09 -24.45
N VAL A 9 21.75 -2.75 -24.81
CA VAL A 9 22.60 -3.55 -23.92
C VAL A 9 24.04 -3.06 -24.08
N PRO A 10 24.82 -2.93 -22.98
CA PRO A 10 26.24 -2.56 -23.08
C PRO A 10 27.04 -3.59 -23.87
N ALA A 11 28.06 -3.15 -24.62
CA ALA A 11 28.91 -4.02 -25.43
C ALA A 11 29.46 -5.19 -24.59
N GLY A 12 29.39 -6.41 -25.15
CA GLY A 12 29.77 -7.63 -24.46
C GLY A 12 28.89 -8.82 -24.86
N PRO A 13 29.09 -10.00 -24.24
CA PRO A 13 28.50 -11.25 -24.74
C PRO A 13 26.97 -11.28 -24.78
N LEU A 14 26.30 -10.44 -23.96
CA LEU A 14 24.86 -10.26 -23.99
C LEU A 14 24.40 -9.47 -25.24
N THR A 15 25.15 -8.46 -25.64
CA THR A 15 24.89 -7.68 -26.86
C THR A 15 25.11 -8.55 -28.09
N ASP A 16 26.20 -9.33 -28.14
CA ASP A 16 26.46 -10.28 -29.23
C ASP A 16 25.29 -11.28 -29.40
N PHE A 17 24.72 -11.74 -28.28
CA PHE A 17 23.54 -12.61 -28.29
C PHE A 17 22.30 -11.91 -28.87
N TYR A 18 22.00 -10.67 -28.46
CA TYR A 18 20.84 -9.93 -28.97
C TYR A 18 20.98 -9.48 -30.42
N GLU A 19 22.18 -9.09 -30.84
CA GLU A 19 22.49 -8.78 -32.23
C GLU A 19 22.21 -9.99 -33.11
N ARG A 20 22.79 -11.13 -32.74
CA ARG A 20 22.60 -12.36 -33.51
C ARG A 20 21.14 -12.83 -33.52
N LEU A 21 20.43 -12.71 -32.39
CA LEU A 21 19.00 -13.06 -32.29
C LEU A 21 18.13 -12.14 -33.17
N HIS A 22 18.46 -10.85 -33.24
CA HIS A 22 17.73 -9.89 -34.06
C HIS A 22 18.04 -10.07 -35.54
N ASP A 23 19.30 -10.34 -35.91
CA ASP A 23 19.68 -10.66 -37.29
C ASP A 23 18.96 -11.90 -37.79
N LEU A 24 18.88 -12.95 -36.96
CA LEU A 24 18.08 -14.14 -37.26
C LEU A 24 16.59 -13.80 -37.46
N HIS A 25 16.05 -12.92 -36.61
CA HIS A 25 14.67 -12.46 -36.75
C HIS A 25 14.42 -11.67 -38.03
N VAL A 26 15.37 -10.84 -38.45
CA VAL A 26 15.33 -10.10 -39.71
C VAL A 26 15.43 -11.05 -40.90
N ALA A 27 16.37 -11.99 -40.88
CA ALA A 27 16.57 -13.01 -41.92
C ALA A 27 15.32 -13.89 -42.12
N ALA A 28 14.59 -14.19 -41.05
CA ALA A 28 13.33 -14.93 -41.09
C ALA A 28 12.11 -14.09 -41.56
N GLY A 29 12.33 -12.84 -42.01
CA GLY A 29 11.27 -11.96 -42.50
C GLY A 29 10.45 -11.27 -41.40
N GLN A 30 11.06 -11.05 -40.23
CA GLN A 30 10.48 -10.31 -39.09
C GLN A 30 9.06 -10.78 -38.69
N PRO A 31 8.87 -12.08 -38.41
CA PRO A 31 7.55 -12.61 -38.08
C PRO A 31 6.97 -11.96 -36.83
N SER A 32 5.70 -11.55 -36.87
CA SER A 32 5.05 -10.94 -35.69
C SER A 32 5.05 -11.88 -34.47
N VAL A 33 4.92 -11.32 -33.26
CA VAL A 33 4.84 -12.10 -32.00
C VAL A 33 3.76 -13.19 -32.06
N ARG A 34 2.60 -12.87 -32.65
CA ARG A 34 1.51 -13.85 -32.86
C ARG A 34 1.89 -14.94 -33.86
N ARG A 35 2.70 -14.63 -34.88
CA ARG A 35 3.25 -15.62 -35.81
C ARG A 35 4.27 -16.52 -35.13
N LEU A 36 5.17 -15.96 -34.31
CA LEU A 36 6.13 -16.72 -33.50
C LEU A 36 5.45 -17.65 -32.49
N GLN A 37 4.37 -17.21 -31.84
CA GLN A 37 3.57 -18.08 -30.98
C GLN A 37 3.03 -19.30 -31.74
N ARG A 38 2.53 -19.11 -32.98
CA ARG A 38 2.05 -20.24 -33.80
C ARG A 38 3.17 -21.18 -34.22
N LEU A 39 4.34 -20.63 -34.59
CA LEU A 39 5.50 -21.41 -35.04
C LEU A 39 6.18 -22.19 -33.90
N THR A 40 5.99 -21.78 -32.64
CA THR A 40 6.56 -22.45 -31.46
C THR A 40 5.64 -23.52 -30.85
N ARG A 41 4.55 -23.89 -31.56
CA ARG A 41 3.68 -25.00 -31.15
C ARG A 41 4.41 -26.32 -31.30
N THR A 42 4.73 -26.94 -30.17
CA THR A 42 5.45 -28.20 -30.08
C THR A 42 4.76 -29.09 -29.03
N GLY A 43 5.14 -30.36 -28.92
CA GLY A 43 4.61 -31.24 -27.87
C GLY A 43 4.79 -30.67 -26.44
N ARG A 44 5.86 -29.88 -26.23
CA ARG A 44 6.13 -29.18 -24.96
C ARG A 44 5.30 -27.91 -24.77
N TRP A 45 4.88 -27.27 -25.85
CA TRP A 45 4.08 -26.04 -25.86
C TRP A 45 2.87 -26.20 -26.78
N PRO A 46 1.79 -26.88 -26.34
CA PRO A 46 0.65 -27.21 -27.19
C PRO A 46 -0.03 -25.97 -27.80
N THR A 47 -0.03 -24.86 -27.06
CA THR A 47 -0.60 -23.57 -27.47
C THR A 47 0.46 -22.60 -28.03
N GLY A 48 1.73 -23.00 -28.06
CA GLY A 48 2.88 -22.15 -28.39
C GLY A 48 3.36 -21.32 -27.19
N ILE A 49 4.52 -20.70 -27.32
CA ILE A 49 5.09 -19.88 -26.23
C ILE A 49 4.22 -18.62 -26.03
N ASN A 50 4.00 -18.25 -24.76
CA ASN A 50 3.22 -17.05 -24.42
C ASN A 50 3.79 -15.80 -25.14
N PRO A 51 2.95 -14.98 -25.80
CA PRO A 51 3.36 -13.74 -26.47
C PRO A 51 4.21 -12.81 -25.62
N THR A 52 3.95 -12.74 -24.31
CA THR A 52 4.73 -11.92 -23.37
C THR A 52 6.15 -12.45 -23.19
N SER A 53 6.34 -13.77 -23.19
CA SER A 53 7.66 -14.41 -23.10
C SER A 53 8.46 -14.26 -24.40
N ILE A 54 7.79 -14.34 -25.54
CA ILE A 54 8.40 -14.06 -26.85
C ILE A 54 8.85 -12.61 -26.90
N HIS A 55 7.97 -11.66 -26.56
CA HIS A 55 8.33 -10.24 -26.51
C HIS A 55 9.49 -9.97 -25.55
N ALA A 56 9.47 -10.58 -24.36
CA ALA A 56 10.55 -10.43 -23.39
C ALA A 56 11.91 -10.93 -23.92
N ALA A 57 11.92 -12.03 -24.68
CA ALA A 57 13.14 -12.61 -25.23
C ALA A 57 13.86 -11.71 -26.24
N PHE A 58 13.15 -10.79 -26.89
CA PHE A 58 13.73 -9.83 -27.85
C PHE A 58 13.97 -8.44 -27.26
N VAL A 59 13.20 -8.02 -26.25
CA VAL A 59 13.13 -6.60 -25.86
C VAL A 59 13.68 -6.34 -24.46
N ARG A 60 13.71 -7.33 -23.55
CA ARG A 60 14.26 -7.11 -22.21
C ARG A 60 15.79 -7.29 -22.23
N PRO A 61 16.58 -6.45 -21.55
CA PRO A 61 18.04 -6.56 -21.49
C PRO A 61 18.50 -7.63 -20.48
N ARG A 62 17.83 -8.78 -20.47
CA ARG A 62 18.15 -9.94 -19.62
C ARG A 62 17.84 -11.20 -20.40
N LEU A 63 18.75 -12.17 -20.34
CA LEU A 63 18.56 -13.44 -21.03
C LEU A 63 17.25 -14.10 -20.60
N ALA A 64 16.39 -14.37 -21.58
CA ALA A 64 15.27 -15.27 -21.36
C ALA A 64 15.80 -16.68 -21.06
N ARG A 65 14.99 -17.50 -20.39
CA ARG A 65 15.28 -18.91 -20.14
C ARG A 65 15.69 -19.60 -21.44
N TRP A 66 16.75 -20.40 -21.39
CA TRP A 66 17.31 -21.08 -22.56
C TRP A 66 16.24 -21.89 -23.31
N GLU A 67 15.32 -22.55 -22.62
CA GLU A 67 14.27 -23.34 -23.27
C GLU A 67 13.32 -22.49 -24.11
N VAL A 68 13.10 -21.22 -23.75
CA VAL A 68 12.28 -20.29 -24.52
C VAL A 68 13.05 -19.80 -25.75
N VAL A 69 14.32 -19.41 -25.55
CA VAL A 69 15.21 -18.95 -26.62
C VAL A 69 15.41 -20.04 -27.66
N ARG A 70 15.70 -21.26 -27.23
CA ARG A 70 15.94 -22.41 -28.10
C ARG A 70 14.77 -22.67 -29.04
N GLU A 71 13.55 -22.66 -28.52
CA GLU A 71 12.36 -22.88 -29.35
C GLU A 71 12.07 -21.70 -30.29
N ILE A 72 12.39 -20.45 -29.89
CA ILE A 72 12.31 -19.29 -30.79
C ILE A 72 13.35 -19.39 -31.92
N VAL A 73 14.60 -19.74 -31.61
CA VAL A 73 15.68 -19.93 -32.59
C VAL A 73 15.31 -21.03 -33.58
N ARG A 74 14.79 -22.17 -33.10
CA ARG A 74 14.26 -23.25 -33.95
C ARG A 74 13.13 -22.78 -34.85
N ALA A 75 12.16 -22.06 -34.31
CA ALA A 75 11.02 -21.54 -35.06
C ALA A 75 11.42 -20.50 -36.14
N LEU A 76 12.57 -19.86 -35.96
CA LEU A 76 13.16 -18.92 -36.91
C LEU A 76 14.16 -19.58 -37.89
N GLY A 77 14.43 -20.89 -37.73
CA GLY A 77 15.37 -21.61 -38.58
C GLY A 77 16.86 -21.34 -38.27
N GLY A 78 17.18 -20.89 -37.06
CA GLY A 78 18.56 -20.64 -36.63
C GLY A 78 19.27 -21.88 -36.09
N ASP A 79 20.60 -21.82 -36.06
CA ASP A 79 21.46 -22.86 -35.48
C ASP A 79 21.37 -22.86 -33.94
N VAL A 80 20.87 -23.95 -33.38
CA VAL A 80 20.67 -24.07 -31.93
C VAL A 80 22.00 -24.14 -31.17
N ASP A 81 23.05 -24.73 -31.74
CA ASP A 81 24.33 -24.92 -31.06
C ASP A 81 25.12 -23.60 -31.00
N GLU A 82 25.06 -22.81 -32.08
CA GLU A 82 25.60 -21.44 -32.11
C GLU A 82 24.96 -20.57 -31.01
N PHE A 83 23.63 -20.57 -30.93
CA PHE A 83 22.89 -19.79 -29.93
C PHE A 83 23.07 -20.33 -28.51
N THR A 84 23.32 -21.63 -28.33
CA THR A 84 23.69 -22.22 -27.03
C THR A 84 24.99 -21.61 -26.54
N GLY A 85 25.99 -21.49 -27.42
CA GLY A 85 27.29 -20.88 -27.12
C GLY A 85 27.18 -19.41 -26.73
N LEU A 86 26.40 -18.62 -27.50
CA LEU A 86 26.13 -17.21 -27.21
C LEU A 86 25.39 -17.03 -25.86
N TRP A 87 24.33 -17.81 -25.63
CA TRP A 87 23.57 -17.76 -24.39
C TRP A 87 24.43 -18.11 -23.17
N CYS A 88 25.27 -19.15 -23.26
CA CYS A 88 26.17 -19.54 -22.18
C CYS A 88 27.23 -18.47 -21.85
N ARG A 89 27.81 -17.80 -22.86
CA ARG A 89 28.76 -16.70 -22.65
C ARG A 89 28.08 -15.52 -21.95
N ALA A 90 26.92 -15.12 -22.44
CA ALA A 90 26.14 -14.04 -21.85
C ALA A 90 25.70 -14.36 -20.40
N HIS A 91 25.28 -15.60 -20.12
CA HIS A 91 24.83 -16.02 -18.79
C HIS A 91 25.99 -16.01 -17.77
N ARG A 92 27.19 -16.42 -18.17
CA ARG A 92 28.38 -16.39 -17.30
C ARG A 92 28.82 -14.98 -16.95
N CYS A 93 28.62 -14.00 -17.83
CA CYS A 93 28.90 -12.59 -17.54
C CYS A 93 27.86 -12.01 -16.56
N GLN A 94 26.56 -12.30 -16.75
CA GLN A 94 25.52 -11.84 -15.83
C GLN A 94 25.64 -12.43 -14.41
N ALA A 95 26.23 -13.61 -14.27
CA ALA A 95 26.43 -14.26 -12.96
C ALA A 95 27.64 -13.73 -12.17
N ARG A 96 28.50 -12.89 -12.77
CA ARG A 96 29.72 -12.36 -12.12
C ARG A 96 29.57 -10.94 -11.55
N ASP A 97 28.50 -10.21 -11.88
CA ASP A 97 28.26 -8.83 -11.42
C ASP A 97 27.59 -8.72 -10.03
N ASP A 98 27.46 -9.82 -9.27
CA ASP A 98 26.75 -9.87 -7.98
C ASP A 98 27.65 -9.81 -6.70
N VAL A 99 28.94 -9.44 -6.78
CA VAL A 99 29.80 -9.31 -5.57
C VAL A 99 30.80 -8.14 -5.62
N GLY A 100 30.52 -7.09 -4.84
CA GLY A 100 31.50 -6.28 -4.06
C GLY A 100 32.36 -5.19 -4.77
N PRO A 101 32.83 -4.16 -4.03
CA PRO A 101 32.92 -2.77 -4.52
C PRO A 101 34.35 -2.26 -4.80
N VAL A 102 34.52 -1.29 -5.71
CA VAL A 102 35.72 -0.42 -5.82
C VAL A 102 35.34 0.99 -6.27
N ASP A 103 35.92 1.99 -5.60
CA ASP A 103 35.80 3.45 -5.81
C ASP A 103 36.45 3.92 -7.15
N PRO A 104 36.04 5.04 -7.76
CA PRO A 104 36.29 5.33 -9.18
C PRO A 104 37.53 6.20 -9.42
N ALA A 105 38.10 6.07 -10.62
CA ALA A 105 38.89 7.13 -11.24
C ALA A 105 38.34 7.43 -12.65
N PRO A 106 38.46 8.69 -13.13
CA PRO A 106 37.42 9.35 -13.93
C PRO A 106 37.72 9.29 -15.43
N GLN A 107 36.66 9.34 -16.26
CA GLN A 107 36.52 10.27 -17.41
C GLN A 107 35.23 10.05 -18.24
N ASP A 108 34.30 11.00 -18.06
CA ASP A 108 33.64 11.80 -19.10
C ASP A 108 33.11 11.14 -20.39
N ARG A 109 31.82 10.79 -20.38
CA ARG A 109 30.72 11.68 -20.81
C ARG A 109 29.37 10.99 -20.56
N ALA A 110 28.54 11.65 -19.76
CA ALA A 110 27.30 11.12 -19.19
C ALA A 110 26.27 10.70 -20.26
N TRP A 111 26.13 9.39 -20.48
CA TRP A 111 24.80 8.81 -20.65
C TRP A 111 24.22 8.66 -19.25
N ALA A 112 23.35 9.58 -18.84
CA ALA A 112 22.63 9.42 -17.58
C ALA A 112 21.94 8.04 -17.62
N PRO A 113 22.25 7.09 -16.72
CA PRO A 113 21.49 5.86 -16.64
C PRO A 113 20.03 6.26 -16.46
N ALA A 114 19.13 5.77 -17.32
CA ALA A 114 17.70 5.99 -17.18
C ALA A 114 17.35 5.67 -15.73
N ALA A 115 17.00 6.71 -14.97
CA ALA A 115 16.86 6.60 -13.53
C ALA A 115 15.94 5.41 -13.24
N HIS A 116 16.52 4.36 -12.66
CA HIS A 116 15.74 3.20 -12.27
C HIS A 116 14.79 3.74 -11.19
N VAL A 117 13.54 4.00 -11.55
CA VAL A 117 12.56 4.55 -10.61
C VAL A 117 12.54 3.59 -9.42
N PRO A 118 12.92 4.04 -8.22
CA PRO A 118 12.98 3.17 -7.06
C PRO A 118 11.59 2.60 -6.80
N VAL A 119 11.53 1.30 -6.51
CA VAL A 119 10.27 0.66 -6.13
C VAL A 119 9.89 1.18 -4.73
N PRO A 120 8.68 1.76 -4.53
CA PRO A 120 8.29 2.27 -3.22
C PRO A 120 8.29 1.18 -2.15
N ARG A 121 8.91 1.46 -1.01
CA ARG A 121 8.97 0.60 0.18
C ARG A 121 8.65 1.43 1.42
N GLU A 122 7.43 1.94 1.48
CA GLU A 122 7.05 3.01 2.42
C GLU A 122 6.42 2.50 3.73
N LEU A 123 6.38 1.17 3.94
CA LEU A 123 5.78 0.63 5.15
C LEU A 123 6.51 1.16 6.40
N PRO A 124 5.79 1.63 7.42
CA PRO A 124 6.39 1.99 8.69
C PRO A 124 7.00 0.75 9.38
N PRO A 125 7.86 0.94 10.40
CA PRO A 125 8.43 -0.18 11.16
C PRO A 125 7.36 -1.15 11.66
N ASP A 126 7.66 -2.45 11.61
CA ASP A 126 6.75 -3.47 12.12
C ASP A 126 6.56 -3.34 13.64
N VAL A 127 5.37 -3.69 14.13
CA VAL A 127 4.99 -3.56 15.54
C VAL A 127 5.24 -4.88 16.26
N LEU A 128 6.40 -5.01 16.90
CA LEU A 128 6.76 -6.19 17.68
C LEU A 128 6.77 -5.92 19.20
N PRO A 129 6.50 -6.92 20.06
CA PRO A 129 5.91 -8.22 19.72
C PRO A 129 4.43 -8.10 19.27
N PHE A 130 4.04 -8.84 18.23
CA PHE A 130 2.65 -8.90 17.75
C PHE A 130 2.02 -10.24 18.13
N THR A 131 0.96 -10.22 18.94
CA THR A 131 0.29 -11.44 19.42
C THR A 131 -1.21 -11.46 19.10
N GLY A 132 -1.78 -12.66 19.06
CA GLY A 132 -3.19 -12.87 18.74
C GLY A 132 -3.57 -12.53 17.29
N ARG A 133 -4.86 -12.26 17.06
CA ARG A 133 -5.43 -11.88 15.75
C ARG A 133 -5.33 -12.93 14.64
N GLY A 134 -5.08 -14.20 14.97
CA GLY A 134 -4.93 -15.29 14.00
C GLY A 134 -6.10 -15.41 13.01
N LEU A 135 -7.35 -15.31 13.50
CA LEU A 135 -8.54 -15.36 12.64
C LEU A 135 -8.60 -14.18 11.65
N LEU A 136 -8.30 -12.96 12.11
CA LEU A 136 -8.30 -11.77 11.25
C LEU A 136 -7.15 -11.80 10.24
N ARG A 137 -5.98 -12.32 10.63
CA ARG A 137 -4.87 -12.57 9.70
C ARG A 137 -5.25 -13.61 8.65
N GLY A 138 -5.88 -14.71 9.05
CA GLY A 138 -6.39 -15.72 8.11
C GLY A 138 -7.44 -15.15 7.15
N ALA A 139 -8.31 -14.27 7.63
CA ALA A 139 -9.27 -13.56 6.78
C ALA A 139 -8.57 -12.63 5.77
N LEU A 140 -7.54 -11.89 6.19
CA LEU A 140 -6.74 -11.06 5.28
C LEU A 140 -5.98 -11.91 4.24
N ASP A 141 -5.40 -13.04 4.65
CA ASP A 141 -4.71 -13.98 3.77
C ASP A 141 -5.69 -14.58 2.74
N ALA A 142 -6.91 -14.92 3.16
CA ALA A 142 -7.97 -15.38 2.26
C ALA A 142 -8.42 -14.29 1.26
N LEU A 143 -8.56 -13.05 1.71
CA LEU A 143 -8.89 -11.91 0.83
C LEU A 143 -7.79 -11.62 -0.20
N LEU A 144 -6.52 -11.80 0.17
CA LEU A 144 -5.40 -11.71 -0.76
C LEU A 144 -5.43 -12.82 -1.82
N ALA A 145 -5.69 -14.05 -1.41
CA ALA A 145 -5.84 -15.18 -2.33
C ALA A 145 -7.04 -14.97 -3.29
N GLU A 146 -8.13 -14.40 -2.78
CA GLU A 146 -9.29 -14.01 -3.60
C GLU A 146 -8.92 -12.90 -4.60
N ALA A 147 -8.19 -11.87 -4.15
CA ALA A 147 -7.75 -10.75 -5.00
C ALA A 147 -6.89 -11.22 -6.17
N ALA A 148 -6.00 -12.21 -5.95
CA ALA A 148 -5.15 -12.77 -7.01
C ALA A 148 -5.92 -13.38 -8.19
N ASN A 149 -7.18 -13.80 -7.96
CA ASN A 149 -8.03 -14.43 -8.96
C ASN A 149 -9.10 -13.49 -9.53
N ARG A 150 -9.19 -12.24 -9.04
CA ARG A 150 -10.19 -11.27 -9.47
C ARG A 150 -9.67 -10.38 -10.61
N ALA A 151 -10.57 -10.01 -11.51
CA ALA A 151 -10.33 -9.01 -12.56
C ALA A 151 -10.53 -7.56 -12.06
N ALA A 152 -10.79 -7.36 -10.77
CA ALA A 152 -11.02 -6.05 -10.15
C ALA A 152 -10.14 -5.89 -8.91
N MET A 153 -9.74 -4.65 -8.62
CA MET A 153 -8.97 -4.28 -7.44
C MET A 153 -9.71 -4.64 -6.15
N MET A 154 -8.99 -5.12 -5.13
CA MET A 154 -9.53 -5.39 -3.81
C MET A 154 -9.30 -4.22 -2.86
N THR A 155 -10.36 -3.78 -2.17
CA THR A 155 -10.27 -2.84 -1.04
C THR A 155 -10.68 -3.58 0.22
N VAL A 156 -9.85 -3.52 1.27
CA VAL A 156 -10.15 -4.09 2.58
C VAL A 156 -10.20 -2.96 3.59
N LEU A 157 -11.27 -2.90 4.39
CA LEU A 157 -11.47 -1.90 5.42
C LEU A 157 -11.39 -2.55 6.81
N LEU A 158 -10.38 -2.18 7.58
CA LEU A 158 -10.24 -2.55 8.98
C LEU A 158 -10.91 -1.49 9.87
N THR A 159 -11.98 -1.87 10.56
CA THR A 159 -12.70 -0.99 11.48
C THR A 159 -12.51 -1.41 12.94
N GLY A 160 -12.78 -0.52 13.89
CA GLY A 160 -12.75 -0.83 15.31
C GLY A 160 -12.33 0.36 16.17
N ALA A 161 -12.47 0.21 17.49
CA ALA A 161 -12.21 1.29 18.45
C ALA A 161 -10.77 1.81 18.44
N ALA A 162 -10.54 2.97 19.06
CA ALA A 162 -9.20 3.50 19.30
C ALA A 162 -8.38 2.54 20.17
N GLY A 163 -7.07 2.44 19.88
CA GLY A 163 -6.15 1.56 20.62
C GLY A 163 -6.38 0.05 20.43
N ILE A 164 -7.29 -0.36 19.54
CA ILE A 164 -7.61 -1.78 19.31
C ILE A 164 -6.55 -2.53 18.48
N GLY A 165 -5.64 -1.80 17.83
CA GLY A 165 -4.54 -2.36 17.04
C GLY A 165 -4.80 -2.50 15.53
N LYS A 166 -5.64 -1.64 14.93
CA LYS A 166 -5.88 -1.64 13.47
C LYS A 166 -4.59 -1.39 12.67
N THR A 167 -3.89 -0.29 12.97
CA THR A 167 -2.61 0.06 12.36
C THR A 167 -1.59 -1.05 12.54
N ALA A 168 -1.44 -1.57 13.77
CA ALA A 168 -0.52 -2.66 14.06
C ALA A 168 -0.83 -3.92 13.24
N LEU A 169 -2.10 -4.33 13.13
CA LEU A 169 -2.49 -5.46 12.28
C LEU A 169 -2.21 -5.19 10.81
N ALA A 170 -2.52 -3.99 10.32
CA ALA A 170 -2.36 -3.62 8.92
C ALA A 170 -0.90 -3.61 8.50
N VAL A 171 -0.03 -2.97 9.29
CA VAL A 171 1.41 -2.88 9.06
C VAL A 171 2.06 -4.26 9.17
N HIS A 172 1.75 -5.00 10.23
CA HIS A 172 2.31 -6.35 10.41
C HIS A 172 1.92 -7.30 9.27
N TRP A 173 0.65 -7.25 8.85
CA TRP A 173 0.22 -8.03 7.70
C TRP A 173 0.90 -7.57 6.41
N ALA A 174 1.00 -6.26 6.18
CA ALA A 174 1.64 -5.68 5.01
C ALA A 174 3.11 -6.11 4.86
N HIS A 175 3.88 -6.14 5.96
CA HIS A 175 5.26 -6.66 5.95
C HIS A 175 5.31 -8.12 5.53
N ARG A 176 4.43 -8.96 6.09
CA ARG A 176 4.38 -10.40 5.76
C ARG A 176 4.08 -10.67 4.28
N VAL A 177 3.23 -9.85 3.66
CA VAL A 177 2.79 -10.06 2.27
C VAL A 177 3.52 -9.16 1.27
N ALA A 178 4.51 -8.37 1.69
CA ALA A 178 5.23 -7.43 0.83
C ALA A 178 5.83 -8.09 -0.43
N GLY A 179 6.25 -9.36 -0.32
CA GLY A 179 6.74 -10.16 -1.46
C GLY A 179 5.69 -10.45 -2.54
N CYS A 180 4.40 -10.38 -2.22
CA CYS A 180 3.31 -10.54 -3.18
C CYS A 180 3.06 -9.27 -4.03
N PHE A 181 3.71 -8.16 -3.68
CA PHE A 181 3.58 -6.85 -4.34
C PHE A 181 4.96 -6.37 -4.83
N PRO A 182 5.45 -6.94 -5.95
CA PRO A 182 6.80 -6.66 -6.46
C PRO A 182 6.98 -5.21 -6.91
N ASP A 183 5.90 -4.51 -7.25
CA ASP A 183 5.92 -3.11 -7.69
C ASP A 183 5.78 -2.12 -6.53
N GLY A 184 5.83 -2.63 -5.28
CA GLY A 184 6.06 -1.82 -4.09
C GLY A 184 4.89 -1.75 -3.12
N GLN A 185 5.12 -0.97 -2.07
CA GLN A 185 4.18 -0.66 -1.01
C GLN A 185 4.14 0.85 -0.82
N LEU A 186 2.95 1.44 -0.96
CA LEU A 186 2.68 2.84 -0.67
C LEU A 186 1.99 2.95 0.68
N TYR A 187 2.38 3.95 1.47
CA TYR A 187 1.83 4.17 2.81
C TYR A 187 1.52 5.64 3.03
N VAL A 188 0.38 5.89 3.67
CA VAL A 188 0.06 7.21 4.20
C VAL A 188 -0.74 7.07 5.48
N ASP A 189 -0.40 7.92 6.46
CA ASP A 189 -1.26 8.19 7.61
C ASP A 189 -2.16 9.38 7.28
N LEU A 190 -3.47 9.13 7.20
CA LEU A 190 -4.50 10.12 6.91
C LEU A 190 -4.91 10.93 8.15
N ARG A 191 -4.34 10.63 9.32
CA ARG A 191 -4.50 11.39 10.59
C ARG A 191 -5.95 11.68 10.99
N GLY A 192 -6.88 10.81 10.58
CA GLY A 192 -8.28 10.85 10.98
C GLY A 192 -8.52 10.43 12.43
N ASP A 193 -7.45 10.20 13.18
CA ASP A 193 -7.46 9.87 14.59
C ASP A 193 -7.29 11.09 15.53
N GLY A 194 -7.00 12.27 14.96
CA GLY A 194 -6.81 13.52 15.68
C GLY A 194 -5.37 13.86 16.04
N SER A 195 -4.39 13.07 15.57
CA SER A 195 -2.96 13.29 15.84
C SER A 195 -2.36 14.54 15.17
N GLY A 196 -3.06 15.13 14.19
CA GLY A 196 -2.65 16.37 13.53
C GLY A 196 -3.60 16.75 12.39
N GLN A 197 -3.20 17.74 11.59
CA GLN A 197 -3.98 18.14 10.42
C GLN A 197 -3.98 17.02 9.37
N PRO A 198 -5.16 16.50 8.96
CA PRO A 198 -5.26 15.49 7.91
C PRO A 198 -4.69 16.00 6.59
N PRO A 199 -3.83 15.23 5.90
CA PRO A 199 -3.34 15.63 4.59
C PRO A 199 -4.50 15.67 3.58
N SER A 200 -4.44 16.63 2.65
CA SER A 200 -5.43 16.67 1.57
C SER A 200 -5.20 15.52 0.59
N PRO A 201 -6.24 14.99 -0.08
CA PRO A 201 -6.05 13.93 -1.09
C PRO A 201 -5.06 14.33 -2.20
N THR A 202 -4.99 15.62 -2.54
CA THR A 202 -4.05 16.18 -3.52
C THR A 202 -2.60 16.04 -3.06
N GLU A 203 -2.30 16.35 -1.79
CA GLU A 203 -0.96 16.20 -1.20
C GLU A 203 -0.52 14.74 -1.21
N VAL A 204 -1.42 13.83 -0.83
CA VAL A 204 -1.13 12.39 -0.82
C VAL A 204 -0.91 11.86 -2.24
N LEU A 205 -1.74 12.26 -3.20
CA LEU A 205 -1.54 11.88 -4.60
C LEU A 205 -0.22 12.38 -5.17
N ALA A 206 0.18 13.62 -4.85
CA ALA A 206 1.47 14.16 -5.25
C ALA A 206 2.63 13.34 -4.66
N ALA A 207 2.55 13.00 -3.36
CA ALA A 207 3.55 12.17 -2.70
C ALA A 207 3.65 10.77 -3.33
N PHE A 208 2.52 10.09 -3.56
CA PHE A 208 2.48 8.79 -4.22
C PHE A 208 3.02 8.85 -5.66
N LEU A 209 2.66 9.87 -6.43
CA LEU A 209 3.16 10.04 -7.78
C LEU A 209 4.68 10.27 -7.81
N ASN A 210 5.21 11.05 -6.88
CA ASN A 210 6.65 11.23 -6.71
C ASN A 210 7.35 9.91 -6.37
N ALA A 211 6.79 9.12 -5.44
CA ALA A 211 7.31 7.79 -5.13
C ALA A 211 7.27 6.83 -6.34
N LEU A 212 6.28 6.98 -7.21
CA LEU A 212 6.15 6.22 -8.46
C LEU A 212 7.01 6.78 -9.61
N GLY A 213 7.87 7.78 -9.33
CA GLY A 213 8.85 8.35 -10.26
C GLY A 213 8.32 9.44 -11.18
N VAL A 214 7.23 10.11 -10.82
CA VAL A 214 6.79 11.33 -11.51
C VAL A 214 7.52 12.51 -10.91
N ALA A 215 8.16 13.35 -11.73
CA ALA A 215 8.80 14.55 -11.22
C ALA A 215 7.76 15.57 -10.75
N SER A 216 8.04 16.30 -9.67
CA SER A 216 7.12 17.35 -9.16
C SER A 216 6.74 18.39 -10.21
N THR A 217 7.61 18.66 -11.19
CA THR A 217 7.38 19.58 -12.31
C THR A 217 6.40 19.02 -13.36
N GLU A 218 6.17 17.71 -13.39
CA GLU A 218 5.24 17.03 -14.31
C GLU A 218 3.86 16.80 -13.68
N LEU A 219 3.70 17.13 -12.39
CA LEU A 219 2.45 16.92 -11.67
C LEU A 219 1.35 17.84 -12.21
N PRO A 220 0.17 17.30 -12.57
CA PRO A 220 -0.96 18.11 -12.96
C PRO A 220 -1.43 19.05 -11.84
N GLY A 221 -1.88 20.27 -12.20
CA GLY A 221 -2.32 21.27 -11.23
C GLY A 221 -3.70 21.05 -10.61
N THR A 222 -4.43 19.98 -10.98
CA THR A 222 -5.79 19.71 -10.45
C THR A 222 -5.89 18.34 -9.79
N ALA A 223 -6.69 18.23 -8.74
CA ALA A 223 -6.91 16.97 -8.01
C ALA A 223 -7.42 15.83 -8.91
N ALA A 224 -8.34 16.14 -9.84
CA ALA A 224 -8.87 15.15 -10.77
C ALA A 224 -7.81 14.61 -11.73
N ALA A 225 -6.94 15.49 -12.24
CA ALA A 225 -5.85 15.11 -13.13
C ALA A 225 -4.75 14.33 -12.38
N LEU A 226 -4.44 14.68 -11.13
CA LEU A 226 -3.55 13.89 -10.27
C LEU A 226 -4.09 12.48 -10.04
N ALA A 227 -5.37 12.34 -9.71
CA ALA A 227 -5.99 11.02 -9.51
C ALA A 227 -5.98 10.19 -10.81
N ALA A 228 -6.20 10.82 -11.97
CA ALA A 228 -6.11 10.15 -13.27
C ALA A 228 -4.67 9.72 -13.63
N CYS A 229 -3.68 10.57 -13.34
CA CYS A 229 -2.26 10.27 -13.50
C CYS A 229 -1.86 9.09 -12.59
N TYR A 230 -2.31 9.10 -11.34
CA TYR A 230 -2.06 8.03 -10.38
C TYR A 230 -2.61 6.69 -10.86
N ARG A 231 -3.88 6.64 -11.29
CA ARG A 231 -4.46 5.40 -11.87
C ARG A 231 -3.70 4.94 -13.11
N THR A 232 -3.25 5.87 -13.96
CA THR A 232 -2.42 5.54 -15.12
C THR A 232 -1.09 4.91 -14.71
N ARG A 233 -0.40 5.49 -13.72
CA ARG A 233 0.89 4.99 -13.21
C ARG A 233 0.76 3.63 -12.51
N MET A 234 -0.38 3.37 -11.88
CA MET A 234 -0.69 2.11 -11.19
C MET A 234 -1.20 1.01 -12.14
N SER A 235 -1.54 1.35 -13.38
CA SER A 235 -2.04 0.38 -14.36
C SER A 235 -1.02 -0.72 -14.64
N GLY A 236 -1.43 -1.97 -14.44
CA GLY A 236 -0.57 -3.15 -14.66
C GLY A 236 0.43 -3.43 -13.55
N ARG A 237 0.47 -2.61 -12.48
CA ARG A 237 1.31 -2.83 -11.31
C ARG A 237 0.65 -3.71 -10.27
N ARG A 238 1.50 -4.38 -9.50
CA ARG A 238 1.17 -5.13 -8.29
C ARG A 238 1.70 -4.41 -7.07
N THR A 239 0.90 -3.49 -6.53
CA THR A 239 1.26 -2.61 -5.43
C THR A 239 0.26 -2.74 -4.28
N LEU A 240 0.77 -2.76 -3.05
CA LEU A 240 -0.06 -2.65 -1.85
C LEU A 240 -0.16 -1.17 -1.47
N VAL A 241 -1.37 -0.68 -1.20
CA VAL A 241 -1.62 0.68 -0.74
C VAL A 241 -2.22 0.62 0.66
N LEU A 242 -1.50 1.12 1.66
CA LEU A 242 -1.96 1.19 3.03
C LEU A 242 -2.38 2.63 3.36
N LEU A 243 -3.68 2.82 3.58
CA LEU A 243 -4.29 4.09 3.97
C LEU A 243 -4.67 4.02 5.45
N ASP A 244 -3.80 4.50 6.32
CA ASP A 244 -3.98 4.41 7.77
C ASP A 244 -4.79 5.59 8.31
N ASN A 245 -5.60 5.34 9.34
CA ASN A 245 -6.41 6.35 10.04
C ASN A 245 -7.30 7.21 9.13
N ALA A 246 -8.04 6.61 8.19
CA ALA A 246 -9.05 7.33 7.43
C ALA A 246 -10.21 7.78 8.35
N SER A 247 -10.63 9.05 8.27
CA SER A 247 -11.85 9.55 8.94
C SER A 247 -13.04 9.68 7.99
N SER A 248 -12.81 9.72 6.67
CA SER A 248 -13.90 9.88 5.70
C SER A 248 -13.63 9.13 4.38
N VAL A 249 -14.69 8.90 3.59
CA VAL A 249 -14.57 8.23 2.29
C VAL A 249 -13.97 9.15 1.24
N GLU A 250 -14.15 10.46 1.39
CA GLU A 250 -13.58 11.50 0.53
C GLU A 250 -12.05 11.52 0.58
N GLN A 251 -11.43 11.14 1.71
CA GLN A 251 -9.99 10.96 1.81
C GLN A 251 -9.50 9.75 1.01
N VAL A 252 -10.27 8.66 1.03
CA VAL A 252 -9.88 7.36 0.48
C VAL A 252 -10.14 7.27 -1.03
N ARG A 253 -11.30 7.73 -1.49
CA ARG A 253 -11.78 7.51 -2.87
C ARG A 253 -10.80 7.99 -3.96
N PRO A 254 -10.15 9.17 -3.85
CA PRO A 254 -9.17 9.61 -4.86
C PRO A 254 -7.91 8.75 -4.93
N LEU A 255 -7.58 8.05 -3.84
CA LEU A 255 -6.36 7.25 -3.66
C LEU A 255 -6.51 5.80 -4.13
N LEU A 256 -7.68 5.42 -4.66
CA LEU A 256 -7.94 4.09 -5.18
C LEU A 256 -7.31 3.93 -6.59
N PRO A 257 -6.33 3.01 -6.77
CA PRO A 257 -5.60 2.86 -8.04
C PRO A 257 -6.42 2.22 -9.16
N GLY A 258 -7.48 1.47 -8.83
CA GLY A 258 -8.38 0.84 -9.81
C GLY A 258 -7.78 -0.33 -10.60
N SER A 259 -6.52 -0.71 -10.36
CA SER A 259 -5.85 -1.81 -11.06
C SER A 259 -6.05 -3.15 -10.33
N PRO A 260 -6.37 -4.26 -11.03
CA PRO A 260 -6.60 -5.57 -10.41
C PRO A 260 -5.37 -6.16 -9.69
N GLY A 261 -4.16 -5.74 -10.08
CA GLY A 261 -2.93 -6.15 -9.39
C GLY A 261 -2.73 -5.48 -8.02
N CYS A 262 -3.51 -4.44 -7.72
CA CYS A 262 -3.38 -3.67 -6.50
C CYS A 262 -4.35 -4.13 -5.41
N LEU A 263 -3.91 -4.04 -4.16
CA LEU A 263 -4.75 -4.21 -2.98
C LEU A 263 -4.66 -2.93 -2.14
N VAL A 264 -5.81 -2.41 -1.73
CA VAL A 264 -5.91 -1.25 -0.84
C VAL A 264 -6.35 -1.73 0.53
N LEU A 265 -5.53 -1.49 1.55
CA LEU A 265 -5.87 -1.75 2.95
C LEU A 265 -6.13 -0.40 3.63
N VAL A 266 -7.32 -0.21 4.17
CA VAL A 266 -7.73 1.02 4.84
C VAL A 266 -7.94 0.71 6.31
N THR A 267 -7.40 1.53 7.21
CA THR A 267 -7.79 1.47 8.63
C THR A 267 -8.64 2.68 8.98
N SER A 268 -9.68 2.47 9.79
CA SER A 268 -10.56 3.56 10.23
C SER A 268 -11.18 3.27 11.59
N ARG A 269 -11.46 4.33 12.35
CA ARG A 269 -12.34 4.25 13.53
C ARG A 269 -13.82 4.26 13.10
N GLU A 270 -14.10 4.86 11.95
CA GLU A 270 -15.42 4.98 11.36
C GLU A 270 -15.79 3.75 10.54
N ASN A 271 -17.09 3.56 10.32
CA ASN A 271 -17.59 2.43 9.53
C ASN A 271 -17.39 2.61 8.02
N LEU A 272 -17.20 3.84 7.54
CA LEU A 272 -17.01 4.21 6.13
C LEU A 272 -17.94 3.44 5.17
N ALA A 273 -19.24 3.37 5.51
CA ALA A 273 -20.20 2.48 4.86
C ALA A 273 -20.28 2.67 3.33
N GLU A 274 -20.11 3.90 2.85
CA GLU A 274 -20.09 4.19 1.41
C GLU A 274 -18.94 3.48 0.67
N LEU A 275 -17.79 3.23 1.33
CA LEU A 275 -16.69 2.47 0.75
C LEU A 275 -17.08 0.99 0.51
N VAL A 276 -17.91 0.42 1.37
CA VAL A 276 -18.47 -0.92 1.19
C VAL A 276 -19.51 -0.91 0.08
N VAL A 277 -20.46 0.03 0.13
CA VAL A 277 -21.61 0.08 -0.77
C VAL A 277 -21.22 0.43 -2.22
N ARG A 278 -20.37 1.45 -2.40
CA ARG A 278 -20.03 1.97 -3.74
C ARG A 278 -18.72 1.45 -4.30
N HIS A 279 -17.80 1.04 -3.43
CA HIS A 279 -16.47 0.60 -3.83
C HIS A 279 -16.20 -0.88 -3.51
N GLY A 280 -17.21 -1.62 -3.04
CA GLY A 280 -17.14 -3.06 -2.82
C GLY A 280 -16.13 -3.49 -1.76
N ALA A 281 -15.77 -2.58 -0.84
CA ALA A 281 -14.76 -2.87 0.17
C ALA A 281 -15.19 -4.01 1.10
N ARG A 282 -14.26 -4.91 1.40
CA ARG A 282 -14.46 -6.01 2.36
C ARG A 282 -14.11 -5.50 3.75
N ARG A 283 -15.13 -5.35 4.59
CA ARG A 283 -14.96 -4.87 5.97
C ARG A 283 -14.59 -6.01 6.92
N LEU A 284 -13.54 -5.81 7.70
CA LEU A 284 -13.16 -6.65 8.84
C LEU A 284 -13.16 -5.80 10.11
N GLU A 285 -13.99 -6.19 11.07
CA GLU A 285 -14.12 -5.47 12.33
C GLU A 285 -13.18 -6.07 13.40
N LEU A 286 -12.39 -5.21 14.03
CA LEU A 286 -11.50 -5.56 15.11
C LEU A 286 -12.19 -5.34 16.44
N GLY A 287 -12.49 -6.44 17.13
CA GLY A 287 -12.84 -6.43 18.56
C GLY A 287 -11.61 -6.39 19.48
N PRO A 288 -11.81 -6.39 20.81
CA PRO A 288 -10.74 -6.61 21.78
C PRO A 288 -9.96 -7.91 21.56
N LEU A 289 -8.79 -8.04 22.18
CA LEU A 289 -8.11 -9.33 22.23
C LEU A 289 -8.94 -10.34 23.02
N SER A 290 -8.78 -11.62 22.71
CA SER A 290 -9.21 -12.66 23.65
C SER A 290 -8.38 -12.57 24.92
N THR A 291 -8.90 -13.09 26.03
CA THR A 291 -8.17 -13.10 27.30
C THR A 291 -6.82 -13.80 27.15
N GLU A 292 -6.76 -14.91 26.43
CA GLU A 292 -5.54 -15.68 26.19
C GLU A 292 -4.50 -14.85 25.44
N ALA A 293 -4.92 -14.18 24.36
CA ALA A 293 -4.03 -13.31 23.57
C ALA A 293 -3.58 -12.06 24.35
N ALA A 294 -4.43 -11.55 25.24
CA ALA A 294 -4.09 -10.43 26.12
C ALA A 294 -3.06 -10.84 27.18
N VAL A 295 -3.22 -12.02 27.78
CA VAL A 295 -2.23 -12.61 28.70
C VAL A 295 -0.92 -12.90 27.98
N GLU A 296 -0.97 -13.44 26.76
CA GLU A 296 0.22 -13.67 25.93
C GLU A 296 0.96 -12.37 25.61
N LEU A 297 0.22 -11.30 25.26
CA LEU A 297 0.82 -9.97 25.08
C LEU A 297 1.52 -9.50 26.35
N LEU A 298 0.86 -9.62 27.51
CA LEU A 298 1.47 -9.24 28.78
C LEU A 298 2.69 -10.10 29.12
N ARG A 299 2.67 -11.39 28.82
CA ARG A 299 3.82 -12.29 29.03
C ARG A 299 5.02 -11.85 28.21
N GLY A 300 4.81 -11.44 26.96
CA GLY A 300 5.87 -10.88 26.12
C GLY A 300 6.45 -9.55 26.62
N LEU A 301 5.72 -8.81 27.48
CA LEU A 301 6.14 -7.50 28.00
C LEU A 301 6.71 -7.58 29.44
N LEU A 302 6.19 -8.49 30.26
CA LEU A 302 6.47 -8.57 31.70
C LEU A 302 7.18 -9.87 32.11
N GLY A 303 7.32 -10.85 31.21
CA GLY A 303 7.96 -12.13 31.46
C GLY A 303 7.25 -12.97 32.53
N ASP A 304 8.04 -13.69 33.33
CA ASP A 304 7.59 -14.69 34.32
C ASP A 304 6.66 -14.12 35.39
N ARG A 305 6.62 -12.79 35.57
CA ARG A 305 5.69 -12.11 36.49
C ARG A 305 4.23 -12.39 36.16
N VAL A 306 3.92 -12.65 34.89
CA VAL A 306 2.56 -12.96 34.45
C VAL A 306 2.08 -14.29 35.02
N ASP A 307 2.99 -15.26 35.12
CA ASP A 307 2.66 -16.60 35.61
C ASP A 307 2.73 -16.67 37.14
N ALA A 308 3.46 -15.75 37.79
CA ALA A 308 3.52 -15.63 39.25
C ALA A 308 2.28 -14.96 39.88
N GLU A 309 1.59 -14.08 39.16
CA GLU A 309 0.44 -13.29 39.66
C GLU A 309 -0.79 -13.36 38.71
N PRO A 310 -1.35 -14.56 38.43
CA PRO A 310 -2.39 -14.74 37.41
C PRO A 310 -3.65 -13.90 37.67
N GLU A 311 -4.08 -13.79 38.92
CA GLU A 311 -5.28 -13.04 39.29
C GLU A 311 -5.11 -11.54 39.05
N ALA A 312 -3.93 -10.99 39.34
CA ALA A 312 -3.63 -9.59 39.05
C ALA A 312 -3.59 -9.33 37.54
N VAL A 313 -3.10 -10.29 36.76
CA VAL A 313 -3.07 -10.23 35.29
C VAL A 313 -4.48 -10.25 34.71
N TYR A 314 -5.36 -11.16 35.14
CA TYR A 314 -6.75 -11.19 34.67
C TYR A 314 -7.48 -9.89 35.00
N ASP A 315 -7.24 -9.35 36.20
CA ASP A 315 -7.87 -8.10 36.63
C ASP A 315 -7.34 -6.89 35.81
N LEU A 316 -6.05 -6.89 35.46
CA LEU A 316 -5.45 -5.93 34.52
C LEU A 316 -6.08 -6.03 33.13
N VAL A 317 -6.22 -7.25 32.59
CA VAL A 317 -6.85 -7.49 31.27
C VAL A 317 -8.27 -6.97 31.23
N ARG A 318 -9.06 -7.27 32.28
CA ARG A 318 -10.44 -6.80 32.41
C ARG A 318 -10.52 -5.27 32.45
N ARG A 319 -9.68 -4.62 33.26
CA ARG A 319 -9.66 -3.14 33.39
C ARG A 319 -9.20 -2.43 32.13
N CYS A 320 -8.25 -3.03 31.39
CA CYS A 320 -7.82 -2.56 30.08
C CYS A 320 -8.82 -2.91 28.96
N ALA A 321 -9.94 -3.57 29.28
CA ALA A 321 -10.94 -4.07 28.33
C ALA A 321 -10.31 -4.87 27.17
N ALA A 322 -9.25 -5.63 27.47
CA ALA A 322 -8.42 -6.37 26.52
C ALA A 322 -7.97 -5.55 25.28
N ARG A 323 -7.76 -4.24 25.43
CA ARG A 323 -7.24 -3.37 24.36
C ARG A 323 -5.72 -3.40 24.33
N PRO A 324 -5.07 -3.73 23.19
CA PRO A 324 -3.61 -3.83 23.12
C PRO A 324 -2.85 -2.60 23.62
N LEU A 325 -3.30 -1.39 23.25
CA LEU A 325 -2.62 -0.16 23.66
C LEU A 325 -2.73 0.08 25.18
N ALA A 326 -3.90 -0.19 25.76
CA ALA A 326 -4.12 -0.04 27.20
C ALA A 326 -3.30 -1.06 27.99
N LEU A 327 -3.20 -2.30 27.50
CA LEU A 327 -2.37 -3.36 28.09
C LEU A 327 -0.89 -2.99 28.06
N ARG A 328 -0.39 -2.49 26.92
CA ARG A 328 1.01 -2.04 26.78
C ARG A 328 1.34 -0.90 27.74
N ALA A 329 0.46 0.11 27.83
CA ALA A 329 0.64 1.22 28.77
C ALA A 329 0.60 0.75 30.23
N ALA A 330 -0.27 -0.21 30.56
CA ALA A 330 -0.35 -0.74 31.91
C ALA A 330 0.86 -1.62 32.27
N ALA A 331 1.36 -2.41 31.32
CA ALA A 331 2.58 -3.19 31.47
C ALA A 331 3.82 -2.31 31.69
N GLU A 332 3.96 -1.22 30.94
CA GLU A 332 5.05 -0.25 31.14
C GLU A 332 5.03 0.31 32.58
N ARG A 333 3.85 0.72 33.07
CA ARG A 333 3.70 1.23 34.43
C ARG A 333 4.00 0.17 35.49
N ALA A 334 3.60 -1.07 35.26
CA ALA A 334 3.87 -2.19 36.16
C ALA A 334 5.35 -2.56 36.19
N ALA A 335 6.07 -2.42 35.07
CA ALA A 335 7.50 -2.59 35.00
C ALA A 335 8.23 -1.47 35.77
N ALA A 336 7.82 -0.21 35.59
CA ALA A 336 8.43 0.94 36.26
C ALA A 336 8.24 0.93 37.79
N ARG A 337 7.09 0.44 38.29
CA ARG A 337 6.74 0.44 39.73
C ARG A 337 7.11 -0.86 40.46
N GLY A 338 7.45 -1.93 39.76
CA GLY A 338 7.71 -3.24 40.35
C GLY A 338 6.47 -3.96 40.90
N THR A 339 5.25 -3.40 40.78
CA THR A 339 4.00 -4.02 41.30
C THR A 339 2.88 -4.02 40.26
N LEU A 340 2.10 -5.12 40.16
CA LEU A 340 0.94 -5.23 39.27
C LEU A 340 -0.35 -4.60 39.86
N VAL A 341 -0.39 -4.42 41.18
CA VAL A 341 -1.61 -4.13 41.96
C VAL A 341 -2.23 -2.74 41.70
N LEU A 342 -1.48 -1.76 41.18
CA LEU A 342 -1.94 -0.36 41.05
C LEU A 342 -1.77 0.26 39.65
N ALA A 343 -1.52 -0.53 38.60
CA ALA A 343 -1.34 -0.01 37.24
C ALA A 343 -2.65 0.53 36.58
N ALA A 344 -3.79 0.38 37.27
CA ALA A 344 -5.12 0.63 36.72
C ALA A 344 -5.84 1.89 37.26
N THR A 345 -5.14 2.82 37.91
CA THR A 345 -5.68 4.15 38.22
C THR A 345 -5.28 5.15 37.15
N ASP A 346 -5.94 5.12 35.99
CA ASP A 346 -6.57 6.32 35.44
C ASP A 346 -7.41 5.99 34.20
N ARG A 347 -8.64 6.50 34.19
CA ARG A 347 -9.48 6.58 32.99
C ARG A 347 -8.89 7.69 32.11
N THR A 348 -8.87 7.46 30.79
CA THR A 348 -8.54 8.42 29.71
C THR A 348 -7.09 8.91 29.65
N ALA A 349 -6.28 8.47 28.67
CA ALA A 349 -6.22 9.01 27.30
C ALA A 349 -5.65 10.45 27.23
N ALA A 350 -4.34 10.56 27.44
CA ALA A 350 -3.51 11.53 26.74
C ALA A 350 -2.37 10.72 26.11
N GLU A 351 -2.37 10.63 24.77
CA GLU A 351 -1.32 9.97 24.01
C GLU A 351 -0.04 10.82 24.11
N PRO A 352 1.15 10.23 24.36
CA PRO A 352 2.39 10.92 24.06
C PRO A 352 2.48 11.08 22.54
N ALA A 353 2.51 12.33 22.08
CA ALA A 353 2.82 12.67 20.70
C ALA A 353 4.18 12.08 20.35
N TRP A 354 4.21 11.12 19.43
CA TRP A 354 5.46 10.67 18.80
C TRP A 354 5.90 11.75 17.80
N GLY A 355 6.36 12.89 18.33
CA GLY A 355 6.78 14.06 17.57
C GLY A 355 8.29 14.25 17.64
N GLY A 356 8.94 14.12 16.47
CA GLY A 356 10.16 14.82 16.05
C GLY A 356 11.32 14.94 17.06
N ALA A 357 12.33 14.09 16.89
CA ALA A 357 13.66 14.45 17.33
C ALA A 357 14.18 15.64 16.50
N GLY A 358 14.56 16.73 17.18
CA GLY A 358 15.42 17.78 16.63
C GLY A 358 14.91 19.21 16.79
N ALA A 359 15.23 19.86 17.91
CA ALA A 359 15.59 21.28 17.91
C ALA A 359 16.31 21.62 19.22
N GLU A 360 17.54 22.08 19.06
CA GLU A 360 18.46 22.45 20.11
C GLU A 360 18.02 23.68 20.91
N ARG A 361 18.61 23.76 22.10
CA ARG A 361 18.49 24.81 23.11
C ARG A 361 18.82 26.19 22.54
N GLY A 362 17.89 27.13 22.67
CA GLY A 362 18.08 28.56 22.43
C GLY A 362 17.30 29.40 23.45
N ARG A 363 18.04 30.06 24.35
CA ARG A 363 17.65 30.93 25.47
C ARG A 363 16.59 32.02 25.09
N PRO A 364 15.62 32.37 25.96
CA PRO A 364 14.67 33.45 25.68
C PRO A 364 15.25 34.84 26.07
N PRO A 365 14.97 35.93 25.33
CA PRO A 365 15.11 37.27 25.87
C PRO A 365 13.82 37.78 26.52
N ARG A 366 14.05 38.72 27.42
CA ARG A 366 13.21 39.17 28.54
C ARG A 366 11.99 40.01 28.12
N LEU A 367 10.96 39.91 28.97
CA LEU A 367 9.82 40.82 29.09
C LEU A 367 10.25 42.29 29.19
N ARG A 368 9.56 43.17 28.47
CA ARG A 368 9.33 44.56 28.87
C ARG A 368 7.82 44.80 28.92
N GLY A 369 7.40 45.39 30.04
CA GLY A 369 6.00 45.70 30.38
C GLY A 369 5.40 46.90 29.63
N PRO A 370 4.24 47.38 30.10
CA PRO A 370 3.13 47.81 29.25
C PRO A 370 3.08 49.33 29.01
N THR A 371 2.47 49.71 27.89
CA THR A 371 1.87 51.04 27.70
C THR A 371 0.61 50.90 26.84
N ASP A 372 -0.54 50.99 27.49
CA ASP A 372 -1.78 51.57 26.95
C ASP A 372 -1.67 53.11 27.12
N PRO A 373 -2.54 54.02 26.61
CA PRO A 373 -3.82 53.80 25.92
C PRO A 373 -4.12 54.71 24.71
N ALA A 374 -5.10 54.34 23.87
CA ALA A 374 -6.02 55.31 23.25
C ALA A 374 -7.16 54.66 22.43
N ARG A 375 -8.36 54.78 22.99
CA ARG A 375 -9.67 55.08 22.38
C ARG A 375 -9.75 55.10 20.83
N SER A 376 -10.67 54.30 20.28
CA SER A 376 -11.72 54.82 19.39
C SER A 376 -12.91 53.85 19.34
N THR A 377 -14.00 54.27 19.98
CA THR A 377 -15.35 53.76 19.77
C THR A 377 -15.87 54.21 18.41
N GLY A 378 -16.49 53.31 17.65
CA GLY A 378 -17.29 53.73 16.50
C GLY A 378 -17.74 52.61 15.58
N VAL A 379 -19.06 52.50 15.45
CA VAL A 379 -19.82 52.14 14.24
C VAL A 379 -20.22 50.67 14.05
N THR A 380 -21.43 50.37 14.57
CA THR A 380 -22.60 49.81 13.87
C THR A 380 -22.45 48.86 12.67
N ALA A 381 -23.02 47.66 12.81
CA ALA A 381 -23.65 46.91 11.71
C ALA A 381 -24.88 46.13 12.25
N PRO A 382 -26.06 46.20 11.60
CA PRO A 382 -27.26 45.54 12.09
C PRO A 382 -27.40 44.09 11.59
N ALA A 383 -27.96 43.25 12.46
CA ALA A 383 -28.42 41.91 12.17
C ALA A 383 -29.72 41.93 11.35
N LEU A 384 -29.75 41.22 10.21
CA LEU A 384 -30.98 40.88 9.51
C LEU A 384 -31.37 39.44 9.87
N LEU A 385 -32.28 39.33 10.83
CA LEU A 385 -33.15 38.18 11.04
C LEU A 385 -34.42 38.39 10.22
N SER A 386 -34.60 37.64 9.14
CA SER A 386 -35.91 37.49 8.50
C SER A 386 -36.50 36.12 8.86
N ARG A 387 -37.48 36.19 9.77
CA ARG A 387 -38.48 35.15 9.99
C ARG A 387 -39.41 35.10 8.79
N VAL A 388 -39.64 33.91 8.23
CA VAL A 388 -40.88 33.60 7.50
C VAL A 388 -41.39 32.26 8.02
N ARG A 389 -42.55 32.30 8.69
CA ARG A 389 -43.41 31.15 9.03
C ARG A 389 -44.55 31.04 7.97
N PRO A 390 -45.24 29.90 7.87
CA PRO A 390 -45.83 29.36 6.65
C PRO A 390 -47.35 29.64 6.53
N PRO A 391 -47.97 29.20 5.43
CA PRO A 391 -49.29 28.56 5.43
C PRO A 391 -49.12 27.06 5.09
N GLY A 392 -49.92 26.09 5.52
CA GLY A 392 -51.29 26.06 5.99
C GLY A 392 -51.79 24.66 5.60
N ALA A 393 -52.33 23.91 6.56
CA ALA A 393 -52.70 22.51 6.42
C ALA A 393 -53.93 22.28 5.53
N GLY A 394 -53.98 21.13 4.85
CA GLY A 394 -55.16 20.54 4.22
C GLY A 394 -54.99 19.03 4.03
N PRO A 395 -56.05 18.21 4.09
CA PRO A 395 -56.09 16.94 4.84
C PRO A 395 -55.92 15.65 3.99
N PRO A 396 -55.87 14.45 4.61
CA PRO A 396 -55.42 13.21 3.99
C PRO A 396 -56.59 12.33 3.49
N ALA A 397 -56.32 11.36 2.60
CA ALA A 397 -56.81 9.96 2.73
C ALA A 397 -56.53 9.05 1.49
N ARG A 398 -56.44 7.74 1.81
CA ARG A 398 -56.78 6.52 1.02
C ARG A 398 -55.69 5.82 0.19
N ARG A 399 -55.06 4.83 0.83
CA ARG A 399 -55.05 3.41 0.42
C ARG A 399 -55.70 2.61 1.57
N PRO A 400 -56.31 1.42 1.39
CA PRO A 400 -55.96 0.38 0.41
C PRO A 400 -57.16 -0.26 -0.32
N GLU A 401 -56.90 -0.96 -1.43
CA GLU A 401 -57.83 -1.98 -1.91
C GLU A 401 -57.03 -3.24 -2.24
N GLN A 402 -57.34 -4.28 -1.48
CA GLN A 402 -56.99 -5.67 -1.74
C GLN A 402 -57.87 -6.16 -2.89
N ALA A 403 -57.29 -6.84 -3.87
CA ALA A 403 -58.02 -7.74 -4.75
C ALA A 403 -57.38 -9.12 -4.62
N GLN A 404 -58.02 -9.97 -3.81
CA GLN A 404 -58.03 -11.41 -4.05
C GLN A 404 -58.88 -11.66 -5.30
N LEU A 405 -58.34 -12.41 -6.25
CA LEU A 405 -59.14 -13.21 -7.17
C LEU A 405 -58.46 -14.58 -7.28
N SER A 406 -59.17 -15.56 -6.74
CA SER A 406 -58.94 -16.99 -6.84
C SER A 406 -59.33 -17.54 -8.21
N ALA A 407 -58.91 -18.79 -8.43
CA ALA A 407 -59.39 -19.79 -9.40
C ALA A 407 -58.51 -20.02 -10.63
N GLY A 408 -57.92 -21.21 -10.66
CA GLY A 408 -57.05 -21.79 -11.68
C GLY A 408 -56.24 -22.91 -11.08
#